data_AF-A6VFC3-F1
#
_entry.id   AF-A6VFC3-F1
#
_cell.length_a   1.000
_cell.length_b   1.000
_cell.length_c   1.000
_cell.angle_alpha   90.00
_cell.angle_beta   90.00
_cell.angle_gamma   90.00
#
_symmetry.space_group_name_H-M   'P 1'
#
loop_
_entity.id
_entity.type
_entity.pdbx_description
1 polymer ?
#
loop_
_entity_poly.entity_id
_entity_poly.type
_entity_poly.pdbx_seq_one_letter_code
_entity_poly.pdbx_strand_id
1 'polypeptide(L)'
;MKKTFSCISDNLEKIPKELTESNNLKFPNVHENLSDMVEFSKIMKEHKKDLFCRVPFCMTVEAESFGAKINMGDEKYGPRAKEYAFKNLDELETIKPIDLTSGRIKIVLDAVHALKESGEIPILAVEGPITIISSLMESRIFYKELRKNPERMNNFLNFLEDEIVKYILSGIENGAKIISFGDPAGSIDIVGPKIFREYSGKIAKNIIEKVKSNEKNCIIHVCGKTSVSLENEGMYEFNPINCNSETYGKAIYEIIRENTKTKIIGHNCIKKSIYKIPKNTIWEIKE
;
A
#
# COMPACT_ATOMS: atom_id res chain seq x y z
N MET A 1 3.60 2.13 27.45
CA MET A 1 4.91 1.98 26.77
C MET A 1 4.68 2.09 25.28
N LYS A 2 5.38 2.95 24.54
CA LYS A 2 5.17 3.09 23.09
C LYS A 2 5.54 1.78 22.39
N LYS A 3 4.64 1.25 21.56
CA LYS A 3 4.92 0.07 20.73
C LYS A 3 5.92 0.44 19.64
N THR A 4 6.80 -0.48 19.26
CA THR A 4 7.79 -0.28 18.20
C THR A 4 7.67 -1.35 17.14
N PHE A 5 7.90 -0.99 15.88
CA PHE A 5 7.94 -1.90 14.74
C PHE A 5 9.24 -1.67 13.96
N SER A 6 10.03 -2.72 13.76
CA SER A 6 11.25 -2.65 12.95
C SER A 6 10.93 -3.02 11.50
N CYS A 7 11.00 -2.03 10.62
CA CYS A 7 10.77 -2.20 9.19
C CYS A 7 12.05 -2.68 8.50
N ILE A 8 11.93 -3.74 7.72
CA ILE A 8 13.03 -4.30 6.91
C ILE A 8 13.00 -3.80 5.46
N SER A 9 12.16 -2.79 5.17
CA SER A 9 11.99 -2.18 3.85
C SER A 9 11.73 -3.23 2.74
N ASP A 10 12.17 -2.95 1.52
CA ASP A 10 12.06 -3.81 0.34
C ASP A 10 13.09 -4.93 0.28
N ASN A 11 13.86 -5.17 1.36
CA ASN A 11 14.88 -6.22 1.34
C ASN A 11 14.30 -7.62 1.11
N LEU A 12 13.02 -7.84 1.45
CA LEU A 12 12.31 -9.10 1.20
C LEU A 12 11.68 -9.19 -0.19
N GLU A 13 11.66 -8.09 -0.94
CA GLU A 13 11.06 -8.02 -2.29
C GLU A 13 12.12 -7.93 -3.38
N LYS A 14 13.41 -8.13 -3.04
CA LYS A 14 14.47 -8.20 -4.04
C LYS A 14 14.23 -9.38 -4.97
N ILE A 15 14.32 -9.10 -6.26
CA ILE A 15 14.13 -10.07 -7.33
C ILE A 15 15.46 -10.80 -7.51
N PRO A 16 15.53 -12.13 -7.28
CA PRO A 16 16.75 -12.89 -7.52
C PRO A 16 17.08 -12.87 -9.01
N LYS A 17 18.34 -12.59 -9.37
CA LYS A 17 18.79 -12.54 -10.78
C LYS A 17 18.55 -13.86 -11.53
N GLU A 18 18.75 -14.98 -10.83
CA GLU A 18 18.48 -16.31 -11.38
C GLU A 18 17.02 -16.46 -11.84
N LEU A 19 16.09 -15.78 -11.15
CA LEU A 19 14.66 -15.81 -11.47
C LEU A 19 14.36 -14.96 -12.72
N THR A 20 15.06 -13.85 -12.91
CA THR A 20 14.91 -12.99 -14.10
C THR A 20 15.45 -13.67 -15.35
N GLU A 21 16.61 -14.32 -15.26
CA GLU A 21 17.24 -15.05 -16.36
C GLU A 21 16.46 -16.31 -16.76
N SER A 22 16.02 -17.12 -15.79
CA SER A 22 15.33 -18.40 -16.07
C SER A 22 13.92 -18.26 -16.62
N ASN A 23 13.24 -17.13 -16.36
CA ASN A 23 11.86 -16.88 -16.81
C ASN A 23 11.76 -15.78 -17.88
N ASN A 24 12.90 -15.35 -18.45
CA ASN A 24 12.96 -14.31 -19.49
C ASN A 24 12.18 -13.02 -19.12
N LEU A 25 12.22 -12.65 -17.84
CA LEU A 25 11.51 -11.47 -17.33
C LEU A 25 12.16 -10.20 -17.85
N LYS A 26 11.36 -9.32 -18.46
CA LYS A 26 11.85 -8.07 -19.04
C LYS A 26 11.50 -6.88 -18.17
N PHE A 27 12.52 -6.12 -17.77
CA PHE A 27 12.35 -4.82 -17.12
C PHE A 27 12.48 -3.72 -18.16
N PRO A 28 11.60 -2.69 -18.16
CA PRO A 28 10.60 -2.39 -17.14
C PRO A 28 9.22 -3.07 -17.33
N ASN A 29 9.05 -3.94 -18.34
CA ASN A 29 7.74 -4.46 -18.73
C ASN A 29 6.92 -5.10 -17.60
N VAL A 30 7.55 -5.75 -16.61
CA VAL A 30 6.84 -6.29 -15.42
C VAL A 30 6.01 -5.25 -14.65
N HIS A 31 6.25 -3.95 -14.89
CA HIS A 31 5.49 -2.84 -14.32
C HIS A 31 4.51 -2.19 -15.31
N GLU A 32 4.64 -2.45 -16.62
CA GLU A 32 3.96 -1.72 -17.71
C GLU A 32 3.08 -2.61 -18.59
N ASN A 33 3.20 -3.92 -18.49
CA ASN A 33 2.45 -4.87 -19.29
C ASN A 33 1.67 -5.82 -18.37
N LEU A 34 0.40 -6.03 -18.71
CA LEU A 34 -0.51 -6.89 -17.95
C LEU A 34 -0.01 -8.35 -17.85
N SER A 35 0.37 -8.98 -18.96
CA SER A 35 0.80 -10.38 -18.95
C SER A 35 2.07 -10.54 -18.12
N ASP A 36 3.03 -9.65 -18.32
CA ASP A 36 4.32 -9.69 -17.61
C ASP A 36 4.13 -9.44 -16.12
N MET A 37 3.22 -8.54 -15.71
CA MET A 37 2.92 -8.27 -14.31
C MET A 37 2.26 -9.47 -13.61
N VAL A 38 1.30 -10.11 -14.27
CA VAL A 38 0.59 -11.30 -13.75
C VAL A 38 1.54 -12.48 -13.63
N GLU A 39 2.32 -12.76 -14.68
CA GLU A 39 3.31 -13.83 -14.70
C GLU A 39 4.37 -13.61 -13.62
N PHE A 40 4.91 -12.40 -13.52
CA PHE A 40 5.90 -12.08 -12.50
C PHE A 40 5.35 -12.25 -11.07
N SER A 41 4.09 -11.87 -10.82
CA SER A 41 3.45 -12.08 -9.51
C SER A 41 3.39 -13.56 -9.12
N LYS A 42 3.02 -14.43 -10.07
CA LYS A 42 2.95 -15.89 -9.87
C LYS A 42 4.33 -16.50 -9.62
N ILE A 43 5.32 -16.13 -10.44
CA ILE A 43 6.71 -16.56 -10.27
C ILE A 43 7.24 -16.20 -8.89
N MET A 44 6.98 -14.96 -8.43
CA MET A 44 7.41 -14.52 -7.10
C MET A 44 6.71 -15.28 -5.97
N LYS A 45 5.40 -15.55 -6.11
CA LYS A 45 4.65 -16.39 -5.17
C LYS A 45 5.29 -17.79 -5.07
N GLU A 46 5.54 -18.45 -6.20
CA GLU A 46 6.12 -19.80 -6.25
C GLU A 46 7.53 -19.83 -5.66
N HIS A 47 8.40 -18.91 -6.08
CA HIS A 47 9.77 -18.79 -5.55
C HIS A 47 9.77 -18.63 -4.04
N LYS A 48 8.93 -17.74 -3.51
CA LYS A 48 8.84 -17.47 -2.06
C LYS A 48 8.10 -18.57 -1.29
N LYS A 49 7.38 -19.46 -1.99
CA LYS A 49 6.41 -20.39 -1.40
C LYS A 49 5.33 -19.65 -0.61
N ASP A 50 4.88 -18.52 -1.16
CA ASP A 50 3.83 -17.70 -0.58
C ASP A 50 2.44 -18.20 -1.00
N LEU A 51 1.41 -17.78 -0.26
CA LEU A 51 0.01 -18.08 -0.56
C LEU A 51 -0.63 -17.02 -1.46
N PHE A 52 0.01 -15.87 -1.61
CA PHE A 52 -0.59 -14.70 -2.24
C PHE A 52 0.22 -14.19 -3.43
N CYS A 53 -0.49 -13.67 -4.43
CA CYS A 53 0.10 -12.92 -5.53
C CYS A 53 -0.06 -11.43 -5.23
N ARG A 54 1.03 -10.66 -5.27
CA ARG A 54 1.01 -9.21 -4.97
C ARG A 54 1.19 -8.39 -6.23
N VAL A 55 0.44 -7.29 -6.35
CA VAL A 55 0.64 -6.24 -7.36
C VAL A 55 0.29 -4.86 -6.77
N PRO A 56 0.90 -3.75 -7.23
CA PRO A 56 2.10 -3.70 -8.05
C PRO A 56 3.36 -4.01 -7.22
N PHE A 57 4.52 -3.93 -7.88
CA PHE A 57 5.85 -4.17 -7.30
C PHE A 57 6.64 -2.87 -7.04
N CYS A 58 5.97 -1.72 -7.04
CA CYS A 58 6.57 -0.41 -6.79
C CYS A 58 5.56 0.52 -6.08
N MET A 59 6.03 1.69 -5.64
CA MET A 59 5.25 2.67 -4.87
C MET A 59 4.92 3.92 -5.70
N THR A 60 4.88 3.81 -7.04
CA THR A 60 4.80 4.97 -7.95
C THR A 60 3.57 4.98 -8.83
N VAL A 61 2.66 4.01 -8.71
CA VAL A 61 1.50 3.89 -9.61
C VAL A 61 0.52 5.03 -9.37
N GLU A 62 0.14 5.26 -8.12
CA GLU A 62 -0.80 6.30 -7.72
C GLU A 62 -0.22 7.69 -7.99
N ALA A 63 1.06 7.91 -7.65
CA ALA A 63 1.75 9.16 -7.95
C ALA A 63 1.81 9.44 -9.46
N GLU A 64 2.08 8.43 -10.30
CA GLU A 64 2.03 8.57 -11.75
C GLU A 64 0.64 8.97 -12.25
N SER A 65 -0.42 8.35 -11.71
CA SER A 65 -1.81 8.72 -12.01
C SER A 65 -2.13 10.17 -11.65
N PHE A 66 -1.45 10.75 -10.66
CA PHE A 66 -1.54 12.17 -10.31
C PHE A 66 -0.56 13.07 -11.08
N GLY A 67 0.19 12.52 -12.05
CA GLY A 67 1.05 13.27 -12.95
C GLY A 67 2.54 13.26 -12.61
N ALA A 68 2.97 12.49 -11.59
CA ALA A 68 4.40 12.32 -11.30
C ALA A 68 5.15 11.77 -12.52
N LYS A 69 6.38 12.26 -12.72
CA LYS A 69 7.26 11.77 -13.78
C LYS A 69 8.08 10.60 -13.25
N ILE A 70 7.86 9.41 -13.78
CA ILE A 70 8.50 8.19 -13.29
C ILE A 70 9.65 7.78 -14.20
N ASN A 71 10.79 7.44 -13.58
CA ASN A 71 11.84 6.68 -14.21
C ASN A 71 11.63 5.21 -13.84
N MET A 72 11.32 4.37 -14.83
CA MET A 72 10.99 2.96 -14.61
C MET A 72 12.18 2.11 -14.15
N GLY A 73 13.40 2.60 -14.32
CA GLY A 73 14.60 1.92 -13.87
C GLY A 73 14.84 0.59 -14.58
N ASP A 74 15.47 -0.33 -13.86
CA ASP A 74 15.86 -1.67 -14.28
C ASP A 74 15.49 -2.68 -13.18
N GLU A 75 15.90 -3.94 -13.33
CA GLU A 75 15.70 -5.01 -12.34
C GLU A 75 16.18 -4.67 -10.93
N LYS A 76 17.20 -3.80 -10.80
CA LYS A 76 17.86 -3.50 -9.54
C LYS A 76 17.20 -2.33 -8.82
N TYR A 77 16.81 -1.29 -9.56
CA TYR A 77 16.34 -0.04 -8.98
C TYR A 77 14.82 0.16 -9.08
N GLY A 78 14.18 -0.47 -10.06
CA GLY A 78 12.75 -0.32 -10.32
C GLY A 78 12.25 1.13 -10.51
N PRO A 79 10.91 1.29 -10.56
CA PRO A 79 10.27 2.58 -10.76
C PRO A 79 10.50 3.56 -9.60
N ARG A 80 10.88 4.80 -9.92
CA ARG A 80 11.08 5.89 -8.96
C ARG A 80 10.74 7.25 -9.56
N ALA A 81 10.43 8.23 -8.71
CA ALA A 81 10.24 9.60 -9.15
C ALA A 81 11.51 10.13 -9.84
N LYS A 82 11.35 10.72 -11.03
CA LYS A 82 12.44 11.32 -11.82
C LYS A 82 12.65 12.79 -11.42
N GLU A 83 11.56 13.54 -11.34
CA GLU A 83 11.52 14.95 -10.96
C GLU A 83 10.15 15.28 -10.36
N TYR A 84 10.08 16.35 -9.57
CA TYR A 84 8.82 16.81 -8.99
C TYR A 84 7.93 17.44 -10.06
N ALA A 85 6.69 16.97 -10.15
CA ALA A 85 5.69 17.48 -11.09
C ALA A 85 5.13 18.85 -10.67
N PHE A 86 5.17 19.17 -9.38
CA PHE A 86 4.55 20.37 -8.81
C PHE A 86 5.55 21.13 -7.91
N LYS A 87 5.64 22.44 -8.10
CA LYS A 87 6.61 23.31 -7.40
C LYS A 87 5.99 24.14 -6.27
N ASN A 88 4.67 24.27 -6.24
CA ASN A 88 3.94 25.09 -5.28
C ASN A 88 2.51 24.57 -5.12
N LEU A 89 1.78 25.14 -4.15
CA LEU A 89 0.41 24.73 -3.84
C LEU A 89 -0.58 25.00 -4.98
N ASP A 90 -0.44 26.12 -5.71
CA ASP A 90 -1.33 26.47 -6.80
C ASP A 90 -1.27 25.42 -7.92
N GLU A 91 -0.06 24.97 -8.27
CA GLU A 91 0.14 23.87 -9.23
C GLU A 91 -0.41 22.54 -8.68
N LEU A 92 -0.18 22.24 -7.40
CA LEU A 92 -0.63 20.99 -6.78
C LEU A 92 -2.15 20.86 -6.77
N GLU A 93 -2.88 21.96 -6.59
CA GLU A 93 -4.35 22.00 -6.64
C GLU A 93 -4.91 21.79 -8.07
N THR A 94 -4.07 21.82 -9.11
CA THR A 94 -4.49 21.48 -10.49
C THR A 94 -4.44 19.98 -10.80
N ILE A 95 -4.05 19.14 -9.82
CA ILE A 95 -4.04 17.69 -9.97
C ILE A 95 -5.41 17.20 -10.44
N LYS A 96 -5.38 16.31 -11.42
CA LYS A 96 -6.58 15.66 -11.94
C LYS A 96 -6.94 14.45 -11.07
N PRO A 97 -8.23 14.11 -10.96
CA PRO A 97 -8.67 12.82 -10.41
C PRO A 97 -7.96 11.65 -11.08
N ILE A 98 -7.82 10.55 -10.36
CA ILE A 98 -7.27 9.31 -10.90
C ILE A 98 -8.23 8.79 -11.97
N ASP A 99 -7.68 8.57 -13.17
CA ASP A 99 -8.33 7.78 -14.21
C ASP A 99 -7.95 6.30 -14.06
N LEU A 100 -8.89 5.50 -13.54
CA LEU A 100 -8.71 4.06 -13.34
C LEU A 100 -8.77 3.26 -14.66
N THR A 101 -9.09 3.91 -15.78
CA THR A 101 -9.26 3.27 -17.08
C THR A 101 -8.04 3.40 -18.00
N SER A 102 -6.98 4.09 -17.56
CA SER A 102 -5.76 4.29 -18.33
C SER A 102 -4.49 4.22 -17.46
N GLY A 103 -3.31 4.18 -18.11
CA GLY A 103 -2.01 4.14 -17.43
C GLY A 103 -1.75 2.84 -16.65
N ARG A 104 -0.69 2.84 -15.82
CA ARG A 104 -0.31 1.64 -15.04
C ARG A 104 -1.35 1.26 -14.00
N ILE A 105 -2.12 2.21 -13.46
CA ILE A 105 -3.14 1.89 -12.46
C ILE A 105 -4.22 0.97 -13.01
N LYS A 106 -4.62 1.17 -14.28
CA LYS A 106 -5.50 0.24 -15.00
C LYS A 106 -4.87 -1.15 -15.12
N ILE A 107 -3.60 -1.21 -15.48
CA ILE A 107 -2.86 -2.47 -15.64
C ILE A 107 -2.79 -3.23 -14.31
N VAL A 108 -2.60 -2.52 -13.19
CA VAL A 108 -2.63 -3.12 -11.86
C VAL A 108 -4.01 -3.68 -11.53
N LEU A 109 -5.08 -2.94 -11.79
CA LEU A 109 -6.46 -3.43 -11.57
C LEU A 109 -6.79 -4.64 -12.44
N ASP A 110 -6.42 -4.58 -13.72
CA ASP A 110 -6.56 -5.71 -14.65
C ASP A 110 -5.75 -6.92 -14.17
N ALA A 111 -4.55 -6.72 -13.60
CA ALA A 111 -3.72 -7.78 -13.06
C ALA A 111 -4.34 -8.41 -11.80
N VAL A 112 -4.93 -7.61 -10.91
CA VAL A 112 -5.72 -8.11 -9.77
C VAL A 112 -6.84 -9.04 -10.28
N HIS A 113 -7.58 -8.60 -11.29
CA HIS A 113 -8.65 -9.38 -11.89
C HIS A 113 -8.15 -10.69 -12.51
N ALA A 114 -7.13 -10.62 -13.35
CA ALA A 114 -6.55 -11.78 -14.02
C ALA A 114 -5.99 -12.81 -13.03
N LEU A 115 -5.36 -12.36 -11.94
CA LEU A 115 -4.89 -13.23 -10.87
C LEU A 115 -6.08 -13.97 -10.22
N LYS A 116 -7.13 -13.24 -9.83
CA LYS A 116 -8.34 -13.82 -9.23
C LYS A 116 -9.02 -14.83 -10.17
N GLU A 117 -9.16 -14.54 -11.46
CA GLU A 117 -9.74 -15.47 -12.45
C GLU A 117 -8.89 -16.73 -12.64
N SER A 118 -7.57 -16.64 -12.44
CA SER A 118 -6.69 -17.81 -12.46
C SER A 118 -6.67 -18.62 -11.16
N GLY A 119 -7.53 -18.31 -10.19
CA GLY A 119 -7.62 -19.00 -8.90
C GLY A 119 -6.61 -18.54 -7.85
N GLU A 120 -5.87 -17.46 -8.11
CA GLU A 120 -4.92 -16.88 -7.16
C GLU A 120 -5.63 -16.00 -6.12
N ILE A 121 -4.91 -15.65 -5.04
CA ILE A 121 -5.38 -14.72 -4.00
C ILE A 121 -4.61 -13.39 -4.16
N PRO A 122 -5.21 -12.37 -4.79
CA PRO A 122 -4.49 -11.14 -5.08
C PRO A 122 -4.40 -10.22 -3.87
N ILE A 123 -3.22 -9.63 -3.68
CA ILE A 123 -2.97 -8.50 -2.80
C ILE A 123 -2.77 -7.27 -3.67
N LEU A 124 -3.58 -6.24 -3.44
CA LEU A 124 -3.35 -4.91 -3.99
C LEU A 124 -2.55 -4.09 -2.99
N ALA A 125 -1.33 -3.70 -3.35
CA ALA A 125 -0.56 -2.73 -2.57
C ALA A 125 -1.03 -1.30 -2.90
N VAL A 126 -1.24 -0.51 -1.85
CA VAL A 126 -1.73 0.87 -1.97
C VAL A 126 -0.91 1.78 -1.06
N GLU A 127 -0.41 2.85 -1.64
CA GLU A 127 0.38 3.86 -0.94
C GLU A 127 -0.51 4.96 -0.35
N GLY A 128 -0.09 5.46 0.80
CA GLY A 128 -0.78 6.55 1.49
C GLY A 128 -0.41 7.93 0.94
N PRO A 129 -1.19 8.96 1.31
CA PRO A 129 -1.08 10.29 0.72
C PRO A 129 0.29 10.92 0.86
N ILE A 130 0.98 10.77 1.99
CA ILE A 130 2.27 11.45 2.19
C ILE A 130 3.35 10.84 1.31
N THR A 131 3.32 9.52 1.13
CA THR A 131 4.22 8.80 0.22
C THR A 131 3.95 9.19 -1.23
N ILE A 132 2.69 9.29 -1.63
CA ILE A 132 2.30 9.77 -2.96
C ILE A 132 2.81 11.21 -3.19
N ILE A 133 2.55 12.12 -2.25
CA ILE A 133 2.97 13.53 -2.34
C ILE A 133 4.50 13.65 -2.42
N SER A 134 5.24 12.79 -1.73
CA SER A 134 6.71 12.81 -1.78
C SER A 134 7.29 12.53 -3.18
N SER A 135 6.48 11.97 -4.09
CA SER A 135 6.84 11.79 -5.51
C SER A 135 6.34 12.93 -6.41
N LEU A 136 5.42 13.77 -5.92
CA LEU A 136 4.77 14.84 -6.67
C LEU A 136 5.43 16.20 -6.41
N MET A 137 5.83 16.46 -5.16
CA MET A 137 6.34 17.74 -4.68
C MET A 137 7.47 17.53 -3.68
N GLU A 138 8.41 18.47 -3.65
CA GLU A 138 9.46 18.48 -2.64
C GLU A 138 8.88 18.61 -1.21
N SER A 139 9.24 17.70 -0.32
CA SER A 139 8.68 17.62 1.03
C SER A 139 8.82 18.92 1.84
N ARG A 140 9.92 19.67 1.65
CA ARG A 140 10.12 20.97 2.33
C ARG A 140 9.07 22.00 1.94
N ILE A 141 8.65 21.99 0.67
CA ILE A 141 7.60 22.88 0.17
C ILE A 141 6.27 22.42 0.74
N PHE A 142 5.95 21.12 0.66
CA PHE A 142 4.73 20.56 1.23
C PHE A 142 4.54 20.92 2.71
N TYR A 143 5.54 20.69 3.57
CA TYR A 143 5.44 21.02 5.01
C TYR A 143 5.46 22.52 5.30
N LYS A 144 5.96 23.35 4.39
CA LYS A 144 5.83 24.81 4.48
C LYS A 144 4.39 25.22 4.19
N GLU A 145 3.78 24.66 3.14
CA GLU A 145 2.40 24.95 2.77
C GLU A 145 1.39 24.41 3.78
N LEU A 146 1.65 23.24 4.37
CA LEU A 146 0.87 22.71 5.49
C LEU A 146 0.74 23.68 6.67
N ARG A 147 1.79 24.48 6.92
CA ARG A 147 1.80 25.48 8.00
C ARG A 147 1.22 26.83 7.56
N LYS A 148 1.47 27.25 6.32
CA LYS A 148 1.08 28.57 5.82
C LYS A 148 -0.37 28.61 5.34
N ASN A 149 -0.84 27.53 4.74
CA ASN A 149 -2.12 27.40 4.05
C ASN A 149 -2.88 26.15 4.50
N PRO A 150 -3.15 25.97 5.81
CA PRO A 150 -3.69 24.72 6.35
C PRO A 150 -5.06 24.35 5.78
N GLU A 151 -5.93 25.33 5.51
CA GLU A 151 -7.27 25.07 4.94
C GLU A 151 -7.17 24.50 3.53
N ARG A 152 -6.41 25.17 2.66
CA ARG A 152 -6.15 24.72 1.29
C ARG A 152 -5.49 23.33 1.26
N MET A 153 -4.51 23.12 2.12
CA MET A 153 -3.86 21.81 2.25
C MET A 153 -4.83 20.73 2.73
N ASN A 154 -5.72 21.02 3.68
CA ASN A 154 -6.75 20.06 4.10
C ASN A 154 -7.71 19.73 2.95
N ASN A 155 -8.11 20.71 2.14
CA ASN A 155 -8.95 20.44 0.96
C ASN A 155 -8.26 19.52 -0.04
N PHE A 156 -6.98 19.78 -0.33
CA PHE A 156 -6.18 18.91 -1.19
C PHE A 156 -6.01 17.50 -0.62
N LEU A 157 -5.76 17.37 0.69
CA LEU A 157 -5.60 16.07 1.34
C LEU A 157 -6.91 15.28 1.38
N ASN A 158 -8.06 15.94 1.55
CA ASN A 158 -9.38 15.32 1.44
C ASN A 158 -9.65 14.81 0.02
N PHE A 159 -9.24 15.57 -1.01
CA PHE A 159 -9.31 15.12 -2.39
C PHE A 159 -8.46 13.87 -2.63
N LEU A 160 -7.20 13.85 -2.17
CA LEU A 160 -6.35 12.65 -2.28
C LEU A 160 -6.93 11.45 -1.52
N GLU A 161 -7.50 11.69 -0.34
CA GLU A 161 -8.19 10.66 0.45
C GLU A 161 -9.30 9.98 -0.37
N ASP A 162 -10.16 10.76 -1.01
CA ASP A 162 -11.27 10.23 -1.84
C ASP A 162 -10.76 9.45 -3.06
N GLU A 163 -9.72 9.94 -3.73
CA GLU A 163 -9.14 9.26 -4.89
C GLU A 163 -8.43 7.94 -4.51
N ILE A 164 -7.76 7.88 -3.35
CA ILE A 164 -7.16 6.64 -2.84
C ILE A 164 -8.25 5.64 -2.45
N VAL A 165 -9.32 6.09 -1.79
CA VAL A 165 -10.48 5.23 -1.47
C VAL A 165 -11.09 4.66 -2.75
N LYS A 166 -11.30 5.50 -3.77
CA LYS A 166 -11.81 5.08 -5.09
C LYS A 166 -10.94 3.99 -5.71
N TYR A 167 -9.62 4.14 -5.67
CA TYR A 167 -8.69 3.11 -6.17
C TYR A 167 -8.80 1.80 -5.37
N ILE A 168 -8.82 1.88 -4.04
CA ILE A 168 -8.96 0.71 -3.17
C ILE A 168 -10.25 -0.06 -3.49
N LEU A 169 -11.39 0.65 -3.56
CA LEU A 169 -12.69 0.04 -3.85
C LEU A 169 -12.70 -0.65 -5.21
N SER A 170 -12.15 0.00 -6.24
CA SER A 170 -12.00 -0.63 -7.56
C SER A 170 -11.12 -1.88 -7.52
N GLY A 171 -10.06 -1.88 -6.71
CA GLY A 171 -9.24 -3.06 -6.46
C GLY A 171 -10.02 -4.23 -5.86
N ILE A 172 -10.90 -3.94 -4.90
CA ILE A 172 -11.74 -4.97 -4.27
C ILE A 172 -12.78 -5.50 -5.27
N GLU A 173 -13.41 -4.62 -6.06
CA GLU A 173 -14.34 -5.00 -7.13
C GLU A 173 -13.67 -5.91 -8.18
N ASN A 174 -12.40 -5.65 -8.51
CA ASN A 174 -11.62 -6.49 -9.41
C ASN A 174 -11.18 -7.83 -8.78
N GLY A 175 -11.35 -8.01 -7.46
CA GLY A 175 -11.15 -9.29 -6.78
C GLY A 175 -9.97 -9.32 -5.79
N ALA A 176 -9.39 -8.17 -5.42
CA ALA A 176 -8.39 -8.13 -4.36
C ALA A 176 -8.97 -8.68 -3.06
N LYS A 177 -8.30 -9.69 -2.48
CA LYS A 177 -8.67 -10.26 -1.17
C LYS A 177 -7.99 -9.56 -0.02
N ILE A 178 -6.84 -8.93 -0.29
CA ILE A 178 -6.09 -8.15 0.69
C ILE A 178 -5.73 -6.81 0.06
N ILE A 179 -6.03 -5.72 0.77
CA ILE A 179 -5.51 -4.40 0.50
C ILE A 179 -4.33 -4.17 1.44
N SER A 180 -3.12 -4.11 0.90
CA SER A 180 -1.91 -3.78 1.66
C SER A 180 -1.71 -2.27 1.66
N PHE A 181 -2.33 -1.58 2.60
CA PHE A 181 -2.22 -0.13 2.75
C PHE A 181 -1.03 0.27 3.61
N GLY A 182 -0.22 1.23 3.16
CA GLY A 182 0.88 1.79 3.95
C GLY A 182 1.23 3.21 3.55
N ASP A 183 1.70 4.01 4.50
CA ASP A 183 2.23 5.35 4.22
C ASP A 183 3.61 5.53 4.87
N PRO A 184 4.67 4.94 4.29
CA PRO A 184 6.00 5.00 4.87
C PRO A 184 6.51 6.43 5.09
N ALA A 185 6.31 7.35 4.14
CA ALA A 185 6.75 8.73 4.27
C ALA A 185 5.94 9.53 5.30
N GLY A 186 4.69 9.11 5.54
CA GLY A 186 3.79 9.68 6.52
C GLY A 186 3.93 9.12 7.93
N SER A 187 4.89 8.24 8.20
CA SER A 187 5.02 7.59 9.50
C SER A 187 5.52 8.53 10.60
N ILE A 188 5.18 8.22 11.85
CA ILE A 188 5.46 9.12 12.99
C ILE A 188 6.96 9.38 13.22
N ASP A 189 7.82 8.41 12.87
CA ASP A 189 9.27 8.54 12.91
C ASP A 189 9.83 9.53 11.89
N ILE A 190 9.08 9.85 10.83
CA ILE A 190 9.48 10.77 9.77
C ILE A 190 8.87 12.15 9.97
N VAL A 191 7.55 12.22 10.17
CA VAL A 191 6.82 13.50 10.21
C VAL A 191 6.73 14.10 11.61
N GLY A 192 7.03 13.30 12.63
CA GLY A 192 6.87 13.66 14.04
C GLY A 192 5.42 13.57 14.54
N PRO A 193 5.21 13.49 15.87
CA PRO A 193 3.91 13.21 16.47
C PRO A 193 2.83 14.26 16.15
N LYS A 194 3.22 15.55 16.05
CA LYS A 194 2.26 16.63 15.77
C LYS A 194 1.68 16.51 14.36
N ILE A 195 2.52 16.44 13.34
CA ILE A 195 2.08 16.33 11.94
C ILE A 195 1.35 15.01 11.71
N PHE A 196 1.81 13.92 12.34
CA PHE A 196 1.11 12.65 12.27
C PHE A 196 -0.32 12.77 12.82
N ARG A 197 -0.48 13.39 14.00
CA ARG A 197 -1.79 13.53 14.64
C ARG A 197 -2.76 14.38 13.83
N GLU A 198 -2.28 15.52 13.34
CA GLU A 198 -3.10 16.50 12.65
C GLU A 198 -3.41 16.11 11.21
N TYR A 199 -2.48 15.40 10.54
CA TYR A 199 -2.56 15.12 9.10
C TYR A 199 -2.34 13.64 8.77
N SER A 200 -1.11 13.12 8.79
CA SER A 200 -0.79 11.80 8.19
C SER A 200 -1.61 10.66 8.78
N GLY A 201 -1.69 10.56 10.11
CA GLY A 201 -2.46 9.55 10.81
C GLY A 201 -3.97 9.78 10.69
N LYS A 202 -4.41 11.04 10.70
CA LYS A 202 -5.83 11.40 10.50
C LYS A 202 -6.33 10.93 9.13
N ILE A 203 -5.58 11.21 8.06
CA ILE A 203 -5.96 10.82 6.70
C ILE A 203 -5.89 9.31 6.55
N ALA A 204 -4.82 8.65 7.04
CA ALA A 204 -4.74 7.20 7.04
C ALA A 204 -5.95 6.56 7.74
N LYS A 205 -6.36 7.10 8.90
CA LYS A 205 -7.57 6.65 9.61
C LYS A 205 -8.81 6.82 8.76
N ASN A 206 -9.02 8.01 8.17
CA ASN A 206 -10.19 8.29 7.36
C ASN A 206 -10.29 7.37 6.13
N ILE A 207 -9.18 7.11 5.42
CA ILE A 207 -9.16 6.16 4.30
C ILE A 207 -9.63 4.79 4.77
N ILE A 208 -9.08 4.29 5.88
CA ILE A 208 -9.45 2.98 6.45
C ILE A 208 -10.95 2.93 6.78
N GLU A 209 -11.50 3.96 7.43
CA GLU A 209 -12.93 4.01 7.80
C GLU A 209 -13.85 4.12 6.58
N LYS A 210 -13.46 4.92 5.56
CA LYS A 210 -14.21 5.04 4.31
C LYS A 210 -14.27 3.72 3.56
N VAL A 211 -13.14 3.00 3.45
CA VAL A 211 -13.12 1.67 2.82
C VAL A 211 -13.96 0.67 3.63
N LYS A 212 -13.78 0.62 4.96
CA LYS A 212 -14.56 -0.24 5.86
C LYS A 212 -16.07 -0.03 5.74
N SER A 213 -16.49 1.22 5.52
CA SER A 213 -17.91 1.58 5.41
C SER A 213 -18.53 1.14 4.08
N ASN A 214 -17.74 1.00 3.02
CA ASN A 214 -18.22 0.68 1.67
C ASN A 214 -18.07 -0.80 1.31
N GLU A 215 -17.12 -1.53 1.91
CA GLU A 215 -16.82 -2.90 1.49
C GLU A 215 -16.36 -3.79 2.66
N LYS A 216 -16.79 -5.07 2.66
CA LYS A 216 -16.56 -6.03 3.77
C LYS A 216 -15.98 -7.37 3.31
N ASN A 217 -15.74 -7.56 2.03
CA ASN A 217 -15.29 -8.83 1.45
C ASN A 217 -13.77 -8.92 1.24
N CYS A 218 -13.00 -7.97 1.77
CA CYS A 218 -11.55 -7.97 1.77
C CYS A 218 -10.96 -7.77 3.17
N ILE A 219 -9.69 -8.14 3.34
CA ILE A 219 -8.87 -7.75 4.49
C ILE A 219 -8.10 -6.47 4.14
N ILE A 220 -8.19 -5.45 4.99
CA ILE A 220 -7.31 -4.29 4.94
C ILE A 220 -6.13 -4.57 5.86
N HIS A 221 -4.96 -4.86 5.27
CA HIS A 221 -3.71 -4.99 6.00
C HIS A 221 -3.01 -3.63 6.07
N VAL A 222 -2.99 -3.03 7.25
CA VAL A 222 -2.28 -1.76 7.52
C VAL A 222 -0.82 -2.06 7.87
N CYS A 223 0.12 -1.48 7.11
CA CYS A 223 1.55 -1.62 7.32
C CYS A 223 1.94 -1.40 8.79
N GLY A 224 2.82 -2.26 9.34
CA GLY A 224 3.24 -2.20 10.73
C GLY A 224 3.77 -0.84 11.20
N LYS A 225 4.44 -0.06 10.33
CA LYS A 225 4.84 1.32 10.65
C LYS A 225 3.62 2.22 10.85
N THR A 226 2.66 2.16 9.93
CA THR A 226 1.44 2.97 9.97
C THR A 226 0.56 2.55 11.14
N SER A 227 0.27 1.26 11.31
CA SER A 227 -0.62 0.77 12.37
C SER A 227 -0.09 1.05 13.78
N VAL A 228 1.22 0.82 14.02
CA VAL A 228 1.83 1.12 15.32
C VAL A 228 1.84 2.61 15.61
N SER A 229 2.01 3.45 14.58
CA SER A 229 1.91 4.90 14.71
C SER A 229 0.49 5.34 15.08
N LEU A 230 -0.53 4.76 14.42
CA LEU A 230 -1.94 5.02 14.71
C LEU A 230 -2.30 4.64 16.15
N GLU A 231 -1.86 3.48 16.64
CA GLU A 231 -2.14 3.06 18.02
C GLU A 231 -1.38 3.92 19.05
N ASN A 232 -0.10 4.21 18.81
CA ASN A 232 0.70 5.03 19.73
C ASN A 232 0.13 6.45 19.90
N GLU A 233 -0.57 6.98 18.90
CA GLU A 233 -1.23 8.28 18.95
C GLU A 233 -2.72 8.20 19.36
N GLY A 234 -3.19 7.02 19.78
CA GLY A 234 -4.55 6.80 20.29
C GLY A 234 -5.64 6.89 19.24
N MET A 235 -5.31 6.71 17.95
CA MET A 235 -6.27 6.79 16.85
C MET A 235 -7.06 5.49 16.66
N TYR A 236 -6.43 4.37 16.99
CA TYR A 236 -7.00 3.02 17.01
C TYR A 236 -6.49 2.26 18.23
N GLU A 237 -7.29 1.30 18.70
CA GLU A 237 -6.84 0.23 19.59
C GLU A 237 -6.75 -1.05 18.78
N PHE A 238 -5.74 -1.90 19.06
CA PHE A 238 -5.60 -3.19 18.40
C PHE A 238 -5.75 -4.34 19.39
N ASN A 239 -6.62 -5.29 19.07
CA ASN A 239 -6.83 -6.52 19.83
C ASN A 239 -5.95 -7.66 19.27
N PRO A 240 -5.32 -8.46 20.14
CA PRO A 240 -4.61 -9.65 19.71
C PRO A 240 -5.58 -10.79 19.39
N ILE A 241 -5.40 -11.39 18.21
CA ILE A 241 -5.99 -12.66 17.80
C ILE A 241 -4.92 -13.73 17.92
N ASN A 242 -5.10 -14.67 18.85
CA ASN A 242 -4.24 -15.83 18.94
C ASN A 242 -4.50 -16.77 17.76
N CYS A 243 -3.44 -17.13 17.05
CA CYS A 243 -3.50 -18.02 15.89
C CYS A 243 -2.43 -19.09 16.01
N ASN A 244 -2.80 -20.34 15.73
CA ASN A 244 -1.87 -21.48 15.78
C ASN A 244 -1.21 -21.77 14.43
N SER A 245 -1.34 -20.85 13.47
CA SER A 245 -0.85 -21.03 12.11
C SER A 245 0.67 -20.85 12.06
N GLU A 246 1.31 -21.63 11.19
CA GLU A 246 2.77 -21.69 11.10
C GLU A 246 3.40 -20.37 10.64
N THR A 247 2.76 -19.67 9.70
CA THR A 247 3.25 -18.43 9.09
C THR A 247 2.19 -17.34 9.11
N TYR A 248 2.63 -16.08 9.03
CA TYR A 248 1.73 -14.92 9.06
C TYR A 248 0.73 -14.94 7.91
N GLY A 249 1.15 -15.37 6.73
CA GLY A 249 0.28 -15.53 5.58
C GLY A 249 -0.74 -16.64 5.77
N LYS A 250 -0.38 -17.78 6.38
CA LYS A 250 -1.34 -18.85 6.69
C LYS A 250 -2.44 -18.38 7.63
N ALA A 251 -2.11 -17.61 8.67
CA ALA A 251 -3.12 -17.07 9.57
C ALA A 251 -4.04 -16.05 8.88
N ILE A 252 -3.52 -15.19 8.01
CA ILE A 252 -4.36 -14.29 7.21
C ILE A 252 -5.26 -15.09 6.26
N TYR A 253 -4.73 -16.14 5.62
CA TYR A 253 -5.49 -17.01 4.74
C TYR A 253 -6.64 -17.72 5.48
N GLU A 254 -6.38 -18.23 6.69
CA GLU A 254 -7.42 -18.82 7.55
C GLU A 254 -8.51 -17.81 7.90
N ILE A 255 -8.15 -16.57 8.27
CA ILE A 255 -9.11 -15.47 8.51
C ILE A 255 -9.99 -15.22 7.28
N ILE A 256 -9.40 -15.17 6.08
CA ILE A 256 -10.13 -14.97 4.83
C ILE A 256 -11.09 -16.15 4.57
N ARG A 257 -10.60 -17.38 4.72
CA ARG A 257 -11.35 -18.60 4.41
C ARG A 257 -12.51 -18.83 5.37
N GLU A 258 -12.31 -18.55 6.65
CA GLU A 258 -13.34 -18.70 7.70
C GLU A 258 -14.35 -17.56 7.70
N ASN A 259 -14.12 -16.52 6.87
CA ASN A 259 -14.94 -15.32 6.78
C ASN A 259 -15.23 -14.72 8.17
N THR A 260 -14.17 -14.57 8.96
CA THR A 260 -14.31 -14.03 10.31
C THR A 260 -14.79 -12.57 10.27
N LYS A 261 -15.20 -12.04 11.41
CA LYS A 261 -15.54 -10.61 11.55
C LYS A 261 -14.32 -9.70 11.38
N THR A 262 -13.10 -10.23 11.49
CA THR A 262 -11.86 -9.48 11.33
C THR A 262 -11.73 -8.96 9.91
N LYS A 263 -11.75 -7.64 9.74
CA LYS A 263 -11.58 -6.99 8.42
C LYS A 263 -10.34 -6.13 8.30
N ILE A 264 -9.81 -5.64 9.42
CA ILE A 264 -8.65 -4.75 9.41
C ILE A 264 -7.60 -5.30 10.36
N ILE A 265 -6.43 -5.59 9.83
CA ILE A 265 -5.29 -6.12 10.58
C ILE A 265 -4.06 -5.22 10.42
N GLY A 266 -3.13 -5.29 11.36
CA GLY A 266 -1.89 -4.54 11.28
C GLY A 266 -0.79 -5.09 12.18
N HIS A 267 0.13 -4.21 12.56
CA HIS A 267 1.24 -4.45 13.49
C HIS A 267 2.34 -5.39 12.98
N ASN A 268 2.19 -5.89 11.76
CA ASN A 268 3.20 -6.66 11.07
C ASN A 268 3.32 -6.20 9.60
N CYS A 269 4.26 -6.78 8.86
CA CYS A 269 4.42 -6.50 7.44
C CYS A 269 3.87 -7.65 6.62
N ILE A 270 3.07 -7.34 5.60
CA ILE A 270 2.53 -8.36 4.67
C ILE A 270 3.65 -9.10 3.92
N LYS A 271 4.79 -8.43 3.69
CA LYS A 271 6.01 -9.03 3.09
C LYS A 271 6.61 -10.13 3.97
N LYS A 272 6.17 -10.25 5.23
CA LYS A 272 6.55 -11.33 6.14
C LYS A 272 5.55 -12.50 6.14
N SER A 273 4.68 -12.59 5.14
CA SER A 273 3.70 -13.68 4.92
C SER A 273 4.30 -15.08 5.13
N ILE A 274 5.48 -15.36 4.59
CA ILE A 274 6.13 -16.67 4.68
C ILE A 274 6.85 -16.92 6.01
N TYR A 275 6.97 -15.91 6.87
CA TYR A 275 7.69 -16.01 8.14
C TYR A 275 6.74 -16.38 9.28
N LYS A 276 7.33 -16.99 10.31
CA LYS A 276 6.61 -17.34 11.54
C LYS A 276 5.93 -16.12 12.16
N ILE A 277 4.70 -16.31 12.63
CA ILE A 277 3.93 -15.26 13.29
C ILE A 277 4.62 -14.87 14.59
N PRO A 278 4.93 -13.58 14.80
CA PRO A 278 5.47 -13.12 16.08
C PRO A 278 4.48 -13.43 17.20
N LYS A 279 4.94 -14.20 18.20
CA LYS A 279 4.15 -14.58 19.39
C LYS A 279 2.81 -15.30 19.08
N ASN A 280 2.66 -15.88 17.89
CA ASN A 280 1.41 -16.54 17.46
C ASN A 280 0.19 -15.57 17.52
N THR A 281 0.41 -14.30 17.17
CA THR A 281 -0.62 -13.25 17.28
C THR A 281 -0.76 -12.43 16.00
N ILE A 282 -1.98 -12.30 15.50
CA ILE A 282 -2.41 -11.25 14.56
C ILE A 282 -3.03 -10.12 15.36
N TRP A 283 -2.89 -8.87 14.91
CA TRP A 283 -3.51 -7.72 15.57
C TRP A 283 -4.60 -7.16 14.67
N GLU A 284 -5.83 -7.12 15.16
CA GLU A 284 -6.95 -6.50 14.47
C GLU A 284 -7.33 -5.17 15.12
N ILE A 285 -7.91 -4.25 14.34
CA ILE A 285 -8.49 -3.04 14.91
C ILE A 285 -9.71 -3.43 15.76
N LYS A 286 -9.76 -2.90 16.99
CA LYS A 286 -10.91 -3.01 17.87
C LYS A 286 -12.07 -2.18 17.33
N GLU A 287 -13.23 -2.83 17.13
CA GLU A 287 -14.49 -2.17 16.76
C GLU A 287 -15.01 -1.23 17.87
#